data_AF-A0A6J0V5J2-F1
#
_entry.id   AF-A0A6J0V5J2-F1
#
_cell.length_a   1.000
_cell.length_b   1.000
_cell.length_c   1.000
_cell.angle_alpha   90.00
_cell.angle_beta   90.00
_cell.angle_gamma   90.00
#
_symmetry.space_group_name_H-M   'P 1'
#
loop_
_entity.id
_entity.type
_entity.pdbx_description
1 polymer ?
#
loop_
_entity_poly.entity_id
_entity_poly.type
_entity_poly.pdbx_seq_one_letter_code
_entity_poly.pdbx_strand_id
1 'polypeptide(L)'
;MKTLLVASLLGAVLCGETVLSLQCYKCEDQSSNSNSIESVKCAETDKFCVSTIITVGKGENAERQFTKGCSPNCTEREVDTGVATVTSKCCTFSFCNK
;
A
#
# COMPACT_ATOMS: atom_id res chain seq x y z
N MET A 1 -62.19 10.02 -12.14
CA MET A 1 -61.10 10.62 -12.94
C MET A 1 -60.80 12.00 -12.38
N LYS A 2 -59.73 12.15 -11.60
CA LYS A 2 -59.23 13.44 -11.09
C LYS A 2 -57.70 13.36 -11.02
N THR A 3 -57.09 13.94 -12.06
CA THR A 3 -55.88 14.77 -12.02
C THR A 3 -54.64 14.23 -11.29
N LEU A 4 -53.76 13.64 -12.11
CA LEU A 4 -52.34 13.98 -12.27
C LEU A 4 -51.79 15.04 -11.29
N LEU A 5 -50.90 14.64 -10.39
CA LEU A 5 -49.74 15.45 -10.00
C LEU A 5 -48.51 14.57 -9.88
N VAL A 6 -47.57 14.89 -10.76
CA VAL A 6 -46.23 14.36 -10.93
C VAL A 6 -45.42 14.65 -9.66
N ALA A 7 -44.85 13.61 -9.05
CA ALA A 7 -43.74 13.74 -8.10
C ALA A 7 -42.79 12.56 -8.30
N SER A 8 -42.16 12.52 -9.48
CA SER A 8 -40.96 11.71 -9.67
C SER A 8 -39.83 12.38 -8.88
N LEU A 9 -39.60 11.91 -7.65
CA LEU A 9 -38.35 12.17 -6.95
C LEU A 9 -37.27 11.32 -7.64
N LEU A 10 -36.70 11.87 -8.72
CA LEU A 10 -35.42 11.41 -9.23
C LEU A 10 -34.36 11.92 -8.24
N GLY A 11 -34.07 11.10 -7.23
CA GLY A 11 -32.91 11.30 -6.37
C GLY A 11 -31.66 11.12 -7.22
N ALA A 12 -31.08 12.23 -7.68
CA ALA A 12 -29.74 12.25 -8.23
C ALA A 12 -28.76 11.89 -7.10
N VAL A 13 -28.48 10.60 -6.95
CA VAL A 13 -27.32 10.12 -6.22
C VAL A 13 -26.12 10.57 -7.04
N LEU A 14 -25.56 11.73 -6.67
CA LEU A 14 -24.24 12.14 -7.09
C LEU A 14 -23.26 11.11 -6.52
N CYS A 15 -22.91 10.10 -7.32
CA CYS A 15 -21.71 9.31 -7.10
C CYS A 15 -20.50 10.22 -7.29
N GLY A 16 -20.21 11.05 -6.31
CA GLY A 16 -18.86 11.55 -6.12
C GLY A 16 -18.03 10.34 -5.71
N GLU A 17 -17.29 9.77 -6.65
CA GLU A 17 -16.22 8.83 -6.32
C GLU A 17 -15.21 9.62 -5.48
N THR A 18 -15.37 9.58 -4.16
CA THR A 18 -14.26 9.88 -3.26
C THR A 18 -13.25 8.78 -3.52
N VAL A 19 -12.31 9.02 -4.45
CA VAL A 19 -11.12 8.20 -4.56
C VAL A 19 -10.37 8.41 -3.26
N LEU A 20 -10.65 7.55 -2.28
CA LEU A 20 -9.92 7.51 -1.03
C LEU A 20 -8.46 7.31 -1.41
N SER A 21 -7.66 8.35 -1.22
CA SER A 21 -6.23 8.30 -1.46
C SER A 21 -5.65 7.13 -0.67
N LEU A 22 -4.87 6.29 -1.36
CA LEU A 22 -4.25 5.10 -0.80
C LEU A 22 -3.45 5.47 0.45
N GLN A 23 -3.56 4.67 1.50
CA GLN A 23 -2.77 4.84 2.72
C GLN A 23 -1.90 3.61 2.92
N CYS A 24 -0.63 3.79 3.27
CA CYS A 24 0.31 2.68 3.43
C CYS A 24 1.06 2.81 4.76
N TYR A 25 1.67 1.71 5.20
CA TYR A 25 2.70 1.77 6.23
C TYR A 25 4.01 2.24 5.60
N LYS A 26 4.75 3.10 6.30
CA LYS A 26 6.08 3.57 5.93
C LYS A 26 7.09 3.25 7.03
N CYS A 27 8.27 2.80 6.62
CA CYS A 27 9.47 2.69 7.44
C CYS A 27 10.70 2.74 6.52
N GLU A 28 11.82 3.23 7.03
CA GLU A 28 13.10 3.31 6.29
C GLU A 28 14.17 2.55 7.08
N ASP A 29 14.79 1.57 6.43
CA ASP A 29 16.00 0.85 6.87
C ASP A 29 15.96 0.34 8.33
N GLN A 30 14.80 -0.16 8.75
CA GLN A 30 14.62 -0.69 10.10
C GLN A 30 15.09 -2.15 10.20
N SER A 31 15.94 -2.45 11.18
CA SER A 31 16.43 -3.81 11.47
C SER A 31 15.40 -4.71 12.14
N SER A 32 14.31 -4.12 12.64
CA SER A 32 13.15 -4.82 13.21
C SER A 32 11.85 -4.15 12.75
N ASN A 33 10.82 -4.95 12.47
CA ASN A 33 9.55 -4.53 11.88
C ASN A 33 8.63 -3.73 12.85
N SER A 34 9.14 -3.04 13.88
CA SER A 34 8.28 -2.61 15.01
C SER A 34 8.48 -1.23 15.63
N ASN A 35 9.57 -0.48 15.38
CA ASN A 35 9.80 0.74 16.18
C ASN A 35 9.51 2.08 15.49
N SER A 36 9.34 2.12 14.16
CA SER A 36 8.99 3.35 13.45
C SER A 36 8.11 3.08 12.23
N ILE A 37 7.04 2.31 12.43
CA ILE A 37 6.00 2.16 11.41
C ILE A 37 5.03 3.32 11.57
N GLU A 38 4.97 4.19 10.58
CA GLU A 38 3.96 5.25 10.49
C GLU A 38 2.95 4.94 9.38
N SER A 39 1.71 5.37 9.57
CA SER A 39 0.71 5.40 8.50
C SER A 39 0.84 6.69 7.70
N VAL A 40 1.01 6.59 6.39
CA VAL A 40 1.11 7.73 5.49
C VAL A 40 0.00 7.73 4.45
N LYS A 41 -0.48 8.92 4.10
CA LYS A 41 -1.34 9.13 2.92
C LYS A 41 -0.44 9.22 1.68
N CYS A 42 -0.71 8.41 0.67
CA CYS A 42 0.07 8.39 -0.56
C CYS A 42 -0.32 9.53 -1.51
N ALA A 43 0.55 9.84 -2.47
CA ALA A 43 0.22 10.77 -3.54
C ALA A 43 -0.92 10.20 -4.41
N GLU A 44 -1.67 11.05 -5.11
CA GLU A 44 -2.74 10.59 -6.02
C GLU A 44 -2.20 9.74 -7.19
N THR A 45 -0.92 9.92 -7.53
CA THR A 45 -0.22 9.13 -8.54
C THR A 45 0.19 7.75 -8.04
N ASP A 46 0.26 7.55 -6.72
CA ASP A 46 0.68 6.30 -6.12
C ASP A 46 -0.45 5.28 -6.13
N LYS A 47 -0.14 4.09 -6.63
CA LYS A 47 -1.12 3.01 -6.81
C LYS A 47 -0.81 1.79 -5.97
N PHE A 48 0.38 1.75 -5.36
CA PHE A 48 0.89 0.59 -4.65
C PHE A 48 1.46 0.99 -3.30
N CYS A 49 1.15 0.20 -2.29
CA CYS A 49 2.03 0.07 -1.14
C CYS A 49 3.13 -0.94 -1.50
N VAL A 50 4.36 -0.61 -1.16
CA VAL A 50 5.54 -1.44 -1.43
C VAL A 50 6.19 -1.83 -0.11
N SER A 51 6.69 -3.06 -0.05
CA SER A 51 7.62 -3.52 0.99
C SER A 51 8.85 -4.12 0.35
N THR A 52 10.02 -3.70 0.81
CA THR A 52 11.32 -4.25 0.43
C THR A 52 11.99 -4.82 1.67
N ILE A 53 12.43 -6.06 1.57
CA ILE A 53 13.14 -6.77 2.63
C ILE A 53 14.50 -7.13 2.07
N ILE A 54 15.55 -6.67 2.74
CA ILE A 54 16.93 -7.07 2.47
C ILE A 54 17.35 -8.00 3.60
N THR A 55 17.72 -9.22 3.28
CA THR A 55 18.28 -10.19 4.23
C THR A 55 19.75 -10.40 3.90
N VAL A 56 20.65 -10.25 4.86
CA VAL A 56 22.10 -10.45 4.68
C VAL A 56 22.58 -11.52 5.67
N GLY A 57 23.38 -12.46 5.19
CA GLY A 57 23.89 -13.58 5.98
C GLY A 57 23.06 -14.85 5.84
N LYS A 58 23.39 -15.86 6.66
CA LYS A 58 22.81 -17.21 6.57
C LYS A 58 22.52 -17.77 7.96
N GLY A 59 21.40 -18.49 8.08
CA GLY A 59 21.01 -19.12 9.35
C GLY A 59 20.56 -18.10 10.39
N GLU A 60 20.80 -18.40 11.66
CA GLU A 60 20.27 -17.62 12.80
C GLU A 60 20.88 -16.21 12.94
N ASN A 61 22.04 -15.96 12.31
CA ASN A 61 22.72 -14.67 12.33
C ASN A 61 22.34 -13.76 11.13
N ALA A 62 21.32 -14.12 10.35
CA ALA A 62 20.90 -13.31 9.22
C ALA A 62 20.27 -11.99 9.70
N GLU A 63 20.81 -10.88 9.22
CA GLU A 63 20.28 -9.54 9.47
C GLU A 63 19.22 -9.21 8.44
N ARG A 64 18.13 -8.53 8.86
CA ARG A 64 17.06 -8.11 7.96
C ARG A 64 16.86 -6.61 8.06
N GLN A 65 16.68 -5.95 6.92
CA GLN A 65 16.32 -4.55 6.80
C GLN A 65 14.98 -4.45 6.07
N PHE A 66 14.08 -3.63 6.60
CA PHE A 66 12.73 -3.46 6.08
C PHE A 66 12.49 -2.01 5.67
N THR A 67 12.07 -1.81 4.43
CA THR A 67 11.66 -0.52 3.88
C THR A 67 10.26 -0.64 3.30
N LYS A 68 9.39 0.30 3.64
CA LYS A 68 7.97 0.31 3.25
C LYS A 68 7.56 1.71 2.80
N GLY A 69 6.63 1.81 1.87
CA GLY A 69 6.10 3.11 1.44
C GLY A 69 5.10 3.04 0.29
N CYS A 70 4.81 4.20 -0.29
CA CYS A 70 3.94 4.37 -1.45
C CYS A 70 4.77 4.41 -2.74
N SER A 71 4.19 3.97 -3.86
CA SER A 71 4.82 4.09 -5.18
C SER A 71 3.80 4.14 -6.32
N PRO A 72 4.09 4.88 -7.41
CA PRO A 72 3.24 4.89 -8.61
C PRO A 72 3.37 3.60 -9.43
N ASN A 73 4.50 2.92 -9.31
CA ASN A 73 4.82 1.68 -10.02
C ASN A 73 5.42 0.68 -9.04
N CYS A 74 5.15 -0.61 -9.25
CA CYS A 74 5.76 -1.62 -8.41
C CYS A 74 6.16 -2.83 -9.25
N THR A 75 7.38 -3.31 -9.04
CA THR A 75 7.86 -4.56 -9.64
C THR A 75 8.19 -5.51 -8.50
N GLU A 76 7.39 -6.56 -8.35
CA GLU A 76 7.75 -7.64 -7.45
C GLU A 76 8.96 -8.37 -7.99
N ARG A 77 9.97 -8.52 -7.14
CA ARG A 77 11.17 -9.30 -7.46
C ARG A 77 11.70 -9.95 -6.21
N GLU A 78 12.35 -11.08 -6.42
CA GLU A 78 13.21 -11.71 -5.43
C GLU A 78 14.55 -11.96 -6.10
N VAL A 79 15.62 -11.49 -5.48
CA VAL A 79 16.99 -11.67 -5.94
C VAL A 79 17.76 -12.30 -4.80
N ASP A 80 18.30 -13.50 -5.03
CA ASP A 80 19.17 -14.20 -4.08
C ASP A 80 20.57 -14.35 -4.68
N THR A 81 21.57 -13.92 -3.91
CA THR A 81 22.99 -13.99 -4.27
C THR A 81 23.74 -15.04 -3.46
N GLY A 82 23.05 -15.80 -2.60
CA GLY A 82 23.63 -16.77 -1.66
C GLY A 82 24.22 -16.15 -0.39
N VAL A 83 24.49 -14.83 -0.41
CA VAL A 83 24.95 -14.05 0.75
C VAL A 83 23.91 -13.02 1.19
N ALA A 84 23.14 -12.50 0.23
CA ALA A 84 22.04 -11.58 0.48
C ALA A 84 20.84 -11.90 -0.41
N THR A 85 19.65 -11.70 0.15
CA THR A 85 18.36 -11.81 -0.53
C THR A 85 17.63 -10.48 -0.48
N VAL A 86 17.13 -10.01 -1.62
CA VAL A 86 16.29 -8.82 -1.73
C VAL A 86 14.92 -9.22 -2.25
N THR A 87 13.88 -9.00 -1.46
CA THR A 87 12.49 -9.29 -1.81
C THR A 87 11.68 -8.00 -1.83
N SER A 88 11.02 -7.72 -2.95
CA SER A 88 10.09 -6.60 -3.13
C SER A 88 8.67 -7.14 -3.36
N LYS A 89 7.71 -6.63 -2.60
CA LYS A 89 6.27 -7.00 -2.67
C LYS A 89 5.38 -5.78 -2.77
N CYS A 90 4.25 -5.96 -3.45
CA CYS A 90 3.34 -4.88 -3.83
C CYS A 90 1.91 -5.23 -3.46
N CYS A 91 1.11 -4.23 -3.11
CA CYS A 91 -0.33 -4.38 -2.92
C CYS A 91 -1.05 -3.04 -3.13
N THR A 92 -2.36 -3.07 -3.44
CA THR A 92 -3.08 -1.91 -3.99
C THR A 92 -4.20 -1.37 -3.10
N PHE A 93 -4.33 -1.86 -1.87
CA PHE A 93 -5.36 -1.42 -0.93
C PHE A 93 -4.73 -0.85 0.34
N SER A 94 -5.44 0.04 1.02
CA SER A 94 -4.85 0.76 2.16
C SER A 94 -4.38 -0.19 3.27
N PHE A 95 -3.20 0.10 3.82
CA PHE A 95 -2.53 -0.62 4.92
C PHE A 95 -2.19 -2.10 4.62
N CYS A 96 -2.10 -2.46 3.35
CA CYS A 96 -1.81 -3.83 2.93
C CYS A 96 -0.36 -4.29 3.19
N ASN A 97 0.58 -3.36 3.38
CA ASN A 97 2.01 -3.64 3.57
C ASN A 97 2.43 -3.67 5.06
N LYS A 98 1.67 -4.39 5.89
CA LYS A 98 1.94 -4.54 7.33
C LYS A 98 3.25 -5.27 7.63
#